data_AF-A0A5A7VYU9-F1
#
_entry.id   AF-A0A5A7VYU9-F1
#
_cell.length_a   1.000
_cell.length_b   1.000
_cell.length_c   1.000
_cell.angle_alpha   90.00
_cell.angle_beta   90.00
_cell.angle_gamma   90.00
#
_symmetry.space_group_name_H-M   'P 1'
#
loop_
_entity.id
_entity.type
_entity.pdbx_description
1 polymer ?
#
loop_
_entity_poly.entity_id
_entity_poly.type
_entity_poly.pdbx_seq_one_letter_code
_entity_poly.pdbx_strand_id
1 'polypeptide(L)' 'MLHRTIKYDVQEVQPGRWRWNIYPGNRTVQGPVKFPSRELAVEACHGEINDGIERTRRQVARR' A
#
# COMPACT_ATOMS: atom_id res chain seq x y z
N MET A 1 8.52 -2.52 -7.08
CA MET A 1 9.55 -2.27 -6.04
C MET A 1 9.57 -3.44 -5.06
N LEU A 2 10.65 -3.59 -4.27
CA LEU A 2 10.78 -4.61 -3.23
C LEU A 2 11.15 -3.93 -1.91
N HIS A 3 10.44 -4.24 -0.83
CA HIS A 3 10.82 -3.81 0.52
C HIS A 3 10.86 -5.05 1.42
N ARG A 4 12.02 -5.29 2.05
CA ARG A 4 12.37 -6.57 2.71
C ARG A 4 12.26 -7.74 1.71
N THR A 5 11.18 -8.51 1.80
CA THR A 5 10.87 -9.66 0.94
C THR A 5 9.51 -9.53 0.23
N ILE A 6 8.85 -8.37 0.38
CA ILE A 6 7.50 -8.15 -0.13
C ILE A 6 7.56 -7.22 -1.34
N LYS A 7 6.97 -7.68 -2.45
CA LYS A 7 6.81 -6.86 -3.65
C LYS A 7 5.74 -5.82 -3.39
N TYR A 8 5.96 -4.59 -3.86
CA TYR A 8 4.96 -3.55 -3.81
C TYR A 8 5.08 -2.61 -5.02
N ASP A 9 4.02 -1.87 -5.27
CA ASP A 9 3.89 -0.91 -6.35
C ASP A 9 3.14 0.33 -5.86
N VAL A 10 3.38 1.47 -6.49
CA VAL A 10 2.72 2.73 -6.15
C VAL A 10 2.20 3.36 -7.43
N GLN A 11 0.90 3.59 -7.48
CA GLN A 11 0.18 4.02 -8.67
C GLN A 11 -0.54 5.32 -8.40
N GLU A 12 -0.45 6.24 -9.35
CA GLU A 12 -1.37 7.36 -9.42
C GLU A 12 -2.71 6.87 -9.96
N VAL A 13 -3.77 7.08 -9.19
CA VAL A 13 -5.13 6.62 -9.56
C VAL A 13 -6.00 7.79 -10.03
N GLN A 14 -5.74 8.97 -9.48
CA GLN A 14 -6.33 10.24 -9.92
C GLN A 14 -5.21 11.27 -9.93
N PRO A 15 -5.32 12.36 -10.71
CA PRO A 15 -4.31 13.43 -10.72
C PRO A 15 -4.01 13.92 -9.30
N GLY A 16 -2.76 13.78 -8.86
CA GLY A 16 -2.31 14.15 -7.52
C GLY A 16 -2.82 13.23 -6.40
N ARG A 17 -3.36 12.05 -6.71
CA ARG A 17 -3.73 11.02 -5.72
C ARG A 17 -3.10 9.68 -6.05
N TRP A 18 -2.19 9.31 -5.16
CA TRP A 18 -1.43 8.08 -5.21
C TRP A 18 -2.02 7.05 -4.25
N ARG A 19 -1.86 5.77 -4.61
CA ARG A 19 -2.10 4.61 -3.76
C ARG A 19 -0.90 3.68 -3.83
N TRP A 20 -0.72 2.88 -2.79
CA TRP A 20 0.21 1.76 -2.82
C TRP A 20 -0.54 0.43 -2.98
N ASN A 21 0.12 -0.57 -3.55
CA ASN A 21 -0.32 -1.94 -3.66
C ASN A 21 0.81 -2.85 -3.17
N ILE A 22 0.55 -3.73 -2.22
CA ILE A 22 1.50 -4.68 -1.67
C ILE A 22 1.09 -6.08 -2.13
N TYR A 23 2.07 -6.90 -2.53
CA TYR A 23 1.87 -8.25 -3.04
C TYR A 23 2.56 -9.28 -2.12
N PRO A 24 1.99 -9.58 -0.94
CA PRO A 24 2.53 -10.63 -0.07
C PRO A 24 2.12 -12.01 -0.60
N GLY A 25 3.07 -12.72 -1.21
CA GLY A 25 2.83 -14.05 -1.79
C GLY A 25 1.80 -13.98 -2.92
N ASN A 26 0.67 -14.70 -2.77
CA ASN A 26 -0.43 -14.75 -3.74
C ASN A 26 -1.59 -13.80 -3.42
N ARG A 27 -1.38 -12.82 -2.54
CA ARG A 27 -2.40 -11.83 -2.18
C ARG A 27 -2.00 -10.46 -2.68
N THR A 28 -3.00 -9.61 -2.87
CA THR A 28 -2.83 -8.18 -3.15
C THR A 28 -3.52 -7.40 -2.06
N VAL A 29 -2.80 -6.46 -1.46
CA VAL A 29 -3.30 -5.56 -0.41
C VAL A 29 -3.17 -4.15 -0.94
N GLN A 30 -4.30 -3.45 -1.03
CA GLN A 30 -4.35 -2.11 -1.61
C GLN A 30 -4.51 -1.07 -0.51
N GLY A 31 -3.69 -0.04 -0.57
CA GLY A 31 -3.77 1.11 0.29
C GLY A 31 -4.85 2.09 -0.13
N PRO A 32 -5.16 3.06 0.75
CA PRO A 32 -6.12 4.11 0.45
C PRO A 32 -5.63 5.05 -0.65
N VAL A 33 -6.53 5.50 -1.52
CA VAL A 33 -6.26 6.47 -2.60
C VAL A 33 -6.37 7.90 -2.07
N LYS A 34 -5.41 8.30 -1.22
CA LYS A 34 -5.44 9.60 -0.52
C LYS A 34 -4.10 10.31 -0.47
N PHE A 35 -3.03 9.71 -0.97
CA PHE A 35 -1.69 10.27 -0.82
C PHE A 35 -1.45 11.34 -1.88
N PRO A 36 -1.02 12.56 -1.51
CA PRO A 36 -0.85 13.65 -2.46
C PRO A 36 0.42 13.50 -3.32
N SER A 37 1.36 12.66 -2.89
CA SER A 37 2.63 12.43 -3.58
C SER A 37 2.99 10.95 -3.59
N ARG A 38 3.80 10.55 -4.57
CA ARG A 38 4.33 9.19 -4.67
C ARG A 38 5.17 8.83 -3.45
N GLU A 39 6.04 9.71 -2.96
CA GLU A 39 6.90 9.41 -1.80
C GLU A 39 6.07 9.11 -0.55
N LEU A 40 5.04 9.91 -0.27
CA LEU A 40 4.15 9.69 0.87
C LEU A 40 3.40 8.35 0.79
N ALA A 41 3.00 7.94 -0.42
CA ALA A 41 2.42 6.63 -0.63
C ALA A 41 3.45 5.51 -0.41
N VAL A 42 4.72 5.71 -0.79
CA VAL A 42 5.82 4.76 -0.53
C VAL A 42 6.09 4.64 0.98
N GLU A 43 6.20 5.75 1.70
CA GLU A 43 6.44 5.73 3.15
C GLU A 43 5.30 5.03 3.91
N ALA A 44 4.06 5.33 3.54
CA ALA A 44 2.89 4.65 4.10
C ALA A 44 2.88 3.15 3.77
N CYS A 45 3.31 2.78 2.55
CA CYS A 45 3.45 1.40 2.13
C CYS A 45 4.51 0.66 2.98
N HIS A 46 5.65 1.28 3.24
CA HIS A 46 6.69 0.69 4.10
C HIS A 46 6.19 0.55 5.53
N GLY A 47 5.46 1.55 6.04
CA GLY A 47 4.80 1.47 7.34
C GLY A 47 3.89 0.24 7.46
N GLU A 48 3.03 0.01 6.47
CA GLU A 48 2.13 -1.16 6.46
C GLU A 48 2.89 -2.50 6.34
N ILE A 49 3.96 -2.55 5.53
CA ILE A 49 4.82 -3.74 5.45
C ILE A 49 5.51 -4.02 6.80
N ASN A 50 5.95 -2.97 7.49
CA ASN A 50 6.61 -3.08 8.80
C ASN A 50 5.64 -3.46 9.92
N ASP A 51 4.39 -2.99 9.87
CA ASP A 51 3.30 -3.32 10.81
C ASP A 51 2.73 -4.73 10.57
N GLY A 52 3.27 -5.50 9.62
CA GLY A 52 2.84 -6.88 9.34
C GLY A 52 1.60 -6.98 8.46
N ILE A 53 1.21 -5.91 7.76
CA ILE A 53 0.02 -5.89 6.89
C ILE A 53 -1.26 -6.27 7.67
N GLU A 54 -1.32 -5.91 8.96
CA GLU A 54 -2.47 -6.18 9.83
C GLU A 54 -3.51 -5.04 9.83
N ARG A 55 -3.09 -3.77 9.63
CA ARG A 55 -4.00 -2.63 9.63
C ARG A 55 -4.93 -2.62 8.43
N THR A 56 -4.40 -2.87 7.24
CA THR A 56 -5.25 -2.87 6.04
C THR A 56 -6.22 -4.06 6.00
N ARG A 57 -5.88 -5.21 6.61
CA ARG A 57 -6.82 -6.34 6.81
C ARG A 57 -8.13 -5.90 7.47
N ARG A 58 -8.07 -4.97 8.43
CA ARG A 58 -9.25 -4.47 9.15
C ARG A 58 -10.12 -3.52 8.34
N GLN A 59 -9.55 -2.85 7.33
CA GLN A 59 -10.30 -1.95 6.45
C GLN A 59 -11.02 -2.70 5.31
N VAL A 60 -10.43 -3.75 4.73
CA VAL A 60 -11.10 -4.56 3.69
C VAL A 60 -12.24 -5.43 4.24
N ALA A 61 -12.17 -5.84 5.51
CA ALA A 61 -13.22 -6.64 6.15
C ALA A 61 -14.51 -5.85 6.50
N ARG A 62 -14.54 -4.54 6.25
CA ARG A 62 -15.70 -3.65 6.56
C ARG A 62 -16.44 -3.17 5.31
N ARG A 63 -16.34 -3.88 4.18
CA ARG A 63 -17.05 -3.52 2.95
C ARG A 63 -17.91 -4.65 2.44
#